data_AF-A0A1H3KCR0-F1
#
_entry.id   AF-A0A1H3KCR0-F1
#
_cell.length_a   1.000
_cell.length_b   1.000
_cell.length_c   1.000
_cell.angle_alpha   90.00
_cell.angle_beta   90.00
_cell.angle_gamma   90.00
#
_symmetry.space_group_name_H-M   'P 1'
#
loop_
_entity.id
_entity.type
_entity.pdbx_description
1 polymer ?
#
loop_
_entity_poly.entity_id
_entity_poly.type
_entity_poly.pdbx_seq_one_letter_code
_entity_poly.pdbx_strand_id
1 'polypeptide(L)'
;MTIDEKAAFYFRHRTTIEEWAALRDVARQALIPALDGLGDRLLASAGTDEVSLVEDEGQWARVGLRKAAWGGAGWDLSIILGWHSTWLLNPATSTPWPYVAVHVGPEATAPVAQTRVARDRCLQTARSIGLTAPREDYFPVWGYITPAPDVSEMTQFVDQCFGVFQTAWRSLHTLIDDVARQPVSRGRR
;
A
#
# COMPACT_ATOMS: atom_id res chain seq x y z
N MET A 1 45.55 7.00 -13.93
CA MET A 1 44.18 6.66 -13.49
C MET A 1 43.31 6.54 -14.71
N THR A 2 42.85 5.34 -15.05
CA THR A 2 41.79 5.15 -16.04
C THR A 2 40.48 5.63 -15.43
N ILE A 3 39.85 6.64 -16.03
CA ILE A 3 38.52 7.08 -15.62
C ILE A 3 37.55 5.92 -15.89
N ASP A 4 36.72 5.58 -14.90
CA ASP A 4 35.65 4.60 -15.04
C ASP A 4 34.70 5.02 -16.18
N GLU A 5 34.44 4.11 -17.13
CA GLU A 5 33.55 4.37 -18.26
C GLU A 5 32.14 4.78 -17.81
N LYS A 6 31.67 4.31 -16.65
CA LYS A 6 30.39 4.75 -16.06
C LYS A 6 30.43 6.22 -15.65
N ALA A 7 31.55 6.66 -15.05
CA ALA A 7 31.74 8.05 -14.68
C ALA A 7 31.85 8.93 -15.93
N ALA A 8 32.59 8.49 -16.95
CA ALA A 8 32.69 9.18 -18.23
C ALA A 8 31.31 9.30 -18.92
N PHE A 9 30.51 8.23 -18.93
CA PHE A 9 29.15 8.24 -19.45
C PHE A 9 28.28 9.26 -18.70
N TYR A 10 28.29 9.24 -17.36
CA TYR A 10 27.52 10.21 -16.57
C TYR A 10 27.89 11.65 -16.93
N PHE A 11 29.18 12.00 -16.94
CA PHE A 11 29.58 13.38 -17.24
C PHE A 11 29.24 13.80 -18.68
N ARG A 12 29.27 12.89 -19.65
CA ARG A 12 28.84 13.17 -21.04
C ARG A 12 27.33 13.42 -21.15
N HIS A 13 26.52 12.76 -20.33
CA HIS A 13 25.05 12.81 -20.39
C HIS A 13 24.40 13.51 -19.20
N ARG A 14 25.20 14.20 -18.37
CA ARG A 14 24.80 14.71 -17.06
C ARG A 14 23.52 15.53 -17.10
N THR A 15 23.45 16.51 -17.99
CA THR A 15 22.30 17.41 -18.11
C THR A 15 21.00 16.65 -18.40
N THR A 16 21.02 15.73 -19.36
CA THR A 16 19.84 14.92 -19.71
C THR A 16 19.43 13.99 -18.56
N ILE A 17 20.39 13.37 -17.87
CA ILE A 17 20.11 12.51 -16.72
C ILE A 17 19.45 13.33 -15.59
N GLU A 18 20.00 14.50 -15.29
CA GLU A 18 19.48 15.40 -14.25
C GLU A 18 18.09 15.95 -14.62
N GLU A 19 17.86 16.30 -15.89
CA GLU A 19 16.55 16.71 -16.41
C GLU A 19 15.50 15.60 -16.25
N TRP A 20 15.81 14.37 -16.66
CA TRP A 20 14.90 13.24 -16.49
C TRP A 20 14.68 12.88 -15.02
N ALA A 21 15.69 13.03 -14.17
CA ALA A 21 15.53 12.89 -12.74
C ALA A 21 14.59 13.96 -12.16
N ALA A 22 14.63 15.20 -12.64
CA ALA A 22 13.72 16.27 -12.21
C ALA A 22 12.26 16.00 -12.65
N LEU A 23 12.04 15.42 -13.83
CA LEU A 23 10.69 15.03 -14.28
C LEU A 23 10.01 14.02 -13.33
N ARG A 24 10.80 13.20 -12.61
CA ARG A 24 10.27 12.29 -11.58
C ARG A 24 9.61 13.04 -10.43
N ASP A 25 10.19 14.17 -10.01
CA ASP A 25 9.63 14.96 -8.92
C ASP A 25 8.31 15.61 -9.34
N VAL A 26 8.23 16.07 -10.60
CA VAL A 26 6.98 16.56 -11.21
C VAL A 26 5.93 15.44 -11.27
N ALA A 27 6.31 14.25 -11.74
CA ALA A 27 5.41 13.09 -11.80
C ALA A 27 4.91 12.68 -10.40
N ARG A 28 5.78 12.70 -9.38
CA ARG A 28 5.38 12.43 -7.99
C ARG A 28 4.39 13.46 -7.47
N GLN A 29 4.63 14.75 -7.71
CA GLN A 29 3.74 15.83 -7.29
C GLN A 29 2.35 15.73 -7.94
N ALA A 30 2.26 15.21 -9.16
CA ALA A 30 0.98 14.94 -9.83
C ALA A 30 0.31 13.65 -9.36
N LEU A 31 1.10 12.60 -9.09
CA LEU A 31 0.58 11.28 -8.73
C LEU A 31 -0.02 11.25 -7.31
N ILE A 32 0.58 11.94 -6.34
CA ILE A 32 0.10 11.92 -4.94
C ILE A 32 -1.37 12.37 -4.85
N PRO A 33 -1.76 13.57 -5.34
CA PRO A 33 -3.17 13.99 -5.30
C PRO A 33 -4.11 13.05 -6.06
N ALA A 34 -3.62 12.39 -7.12
CA ALA A 34 -4.42 11.43 -7.87
C ALA A 34 -4.69 10.13 -7.08
N LEU A 35 -3.73 9.72 -6.23
CA LEU A 35 -3.91 8.60 -5.29
C LEU A 35 -4.80 9.00 -4.12
N ASP A 36 -4.61 10.19 -3.55
CA ASP A 36 -5.48 10.76 -2.49
C ASP A 36 -6.94 10.82 -2.96
N GLY A 37 -7.16 11.27 -4.19
CA GLY A 37 -8.48 11.35 -4.82
C GLY A 37 -9.18 10.01 -5.08
N LEU A 38 -8.58 8.86 -4.73
CA LEU A 38 -9.23 7.57 -4.87
C LEU A 38 -10.27 7.27 -3.79
N GLY A 39 -10.33 8.02 -2.69
CA GLY A 39 -11.22 7.75 -1.54
C GLY A 39 -12.67 7.49 -1.93
N ASP A 40 -13.31 8.44 -2.62
CA ASP A 40 -14.71 8.30 -3.07
C ASP A 40 -14.91 7.10 -4.00
N ARG A 41 -13.94 6.84 -4.90
CA ARG A 41 -13.98 5.69 -5.81
C ARG A 41 -13.90 4.38 -5.02
N LEU A 42 -13.07 4.31 -3.98
CA LEU A 42 -12.95 3.14 -3.11
C LEU A 42 -14.27 2.88 -2.39
N LEU A 43 -14.85 3.89 -1.74
CA LEU A 43 -16.16 3.79 -1.05
C LEU A 43 -17.25 3.31 -2.00
N ALA A 44 -17.39 3.94 -3.17
CA ALA A 44 -18.39 3.57 -4.16
C ALA A 44 -18.26 2.10 -4.62
N SER A 45 -17.04 1.55 -4.59
CA SER A 45 -16.77 0.17 -4.99
C SER A 45 -16.89 -0.87 -3.86
N ALA A 46 -17.08 -0.43 -2.61
CA ALA A 46 -17.08 -1.33 -1.46
C ALA A 46 -18.26 -2.32 -1.46
N GLY A 47 -19.37 -1.95 -2.10
CA GLY A 47 -20.56 -2.78 -2.27
C GLY A 47 -21.41 -2.98 -1.01
N THR A 48 -21.18 -2.18 0.04
CA THR A 48 -21.92 -2.20 1.31
C THR A 48 -21.80 -0.85 2.02
N ASP A 49 -22.85 -0.48 2.76
CA ASP A 49 -22.93 0.80 3.50
C ASP A 49 -22.20 0.76 4.85
N GLU A 50 -21.73 -0.41 5.31
CA GLU A 50 -21.06 -0.57 6.61
C GLU A 50 -19.53 -0.35 6.54
N VAL A 51 -19.08 0.52 5.63
CA VAL A 51 -17.67 0.80 5.36
C VAL A 51 -17.36 2.29 5.52
N SER A 52 -16.25 2.58 6.19
CA SER A 52 -15.71 3.94 6.35
C SER A 52 -14.37 4.08 5.65
N LEU A 53 -14.06 5.30 5.19
CA LEU A 53 -12.72 5.64 4.72
C LEU A 53 -11.69 5.62 5.84
N VAL A 54 -10.46 5.31 5.44
CA VAL A 54 -9.25 5.46 6.25
C VAL A 54 -8.27 6.29 5.43
N GLU A 55 -7.93 7.48 5.93
CA GLU A 55 -7.08 8.45 5.25
C GLU A 55 -5.98 8.94 6.19
N ASP A 56 -4.78 9.13 5.66
CA ASP A 56 -3.63 9.70 6.35
C ASP A 56 -2.75 10.40 5.30
N GLU A 57 -2.48 11.69 5.48
CA GLU A 57 -1.65 12.50 4.55
C GLU A 57 -0.19 12.61 5.03
N GLY A 58 0.21 11.81 6.03
CA GLY A 58 1.55 11.84 6.61
C GLY A 58 2.66 11.38 5.67
N GLN A 59 3.85 11.14 6.24
CA GLN A 59 4.99 10.62 5.49
C GLN A 59 4.68 9.27 4.83
N TRP A 60 3.91 8.44 5.53
CA TRP A 60 3.34 7.18 5.05
C TRP A 60 1.86 7.39 4.77
N ALA A 61 1.59 8.12 3.69
CA ALA A 61 0.24 8.46 3.29
C ALA A 61 -0.53 7.22 2.84
N ARG A 62 -1.84 7.25 3.02
CA ARG A 62 -2.72 6.14 2.62
C ARG A 62 -4.16 6.59 2.44
N VAL A 63 -4.85 5.83 1.61
CA VAL A 63 -6.30 5.83 1.47
C VAL A 63 -6.78 4.38 1.51
N GLY A 64 -7.92 4.11 2.15
CA GLY A 64 -8.37 2.74 2.31
C GLY A 64 -9.76 2.63 2.90
N LEU A 65 -10.14 1.39 3.20
CA LEU A 65 -11.46 1.05 3.68
C LEU A 65 -11.36 0.21 4.94
N ARG A 66 -12.33 0.43 5.83
CA ARG A 66 -12.53 -0.35 7.05
C ARG A 66 -14.02 -0.60 7.26
N LYS A 67 -14.39 -1.80 7.70
CA LYS A 67 -15.75 -2.07 8.19
C LYS A 67 -15.88 -1.70 9.67
N ALA A 68 -17.06 -1.26 10.10
CA ALA A 68 -17.30 -0.90 11.50
C ALA A 68 -16.91 -2.02 12.49
N ALA A 69 -17.21 -3.28 12.15
CA ALA A 69 -16.87 -4.45 12.98
C ALA A 69 -15.36 -4.65 13.19
N TRP A 70 -14.50 -4.09 12.34
CA TRP A 70 -13.04 -4.27 12.38
C TRP A 70 -12.33 -3.35 13.38
N GLY A 71 -13.05 -2.38 13.96
CA GLY A 71 -12.61 -1.62 15.15
C GLY A 71 -13.10 -2.23 16.47
N GLY A 72 -13.89 -3.31 16.41
CA GLY A 72 -14.51 -3.94 17.57
C GLY A 72 -13.56 -4.87 18.33
N ALA A 73 -13.89 -5.17 19.59
CA ALA A 73 -13.18 -6.16 20.42
C ALA A 73 -11.65 -5.95 20.54
N GLY A 74 -11.20 -4.69 20.43
CA GLY A 74 -9.79 -4.31 20.53
C GLY A 74 -8.97 -4.50 19.26
N TRP A 75 -9.62 -4.79 18.12
CA TRP A 75 -9.04 -4.72 16.77
C TRP A 75 -9.06 -3.29 16.24
N ASP A 76 -8.15 -3.04 15.30
CA ASP A 76 -8.15 -1.88 14.43
C ASP A 76 -7.58 -2.33 13.08
N LEU A 77 -8.45 -2.86 12.21
CA LEU A 77 -8.04 -3.41 10.91
C LEU A 77 -8.56 -2.54 9.77
N SER A 78 -7.77 -2.43 8.71
CA SER A 78 -8.16 -1.82 7.44
C SER A 78 -7.50 -2.52 6.25
N ILE A 79 -8.03 -2.32 5.06
CA ILE A 79 -7.32 -2.57 3.81
C ILE A 79 -6.98 -1.21 3.23
N ILE A 80 -5.70 -0.99 2.92
CA ILE A 80 -5.19 0.32 2.49
C ILE A 80 -4.44 0.20 1.17
N LEU A 81 -4.48 1.29 0.40
CA LEU A 81 -3.49 1.68 -0.59
C LEU A 81 -2.60 2.74 0.06
N GLY A 82 -1.31 2.46 0.23
CA GLY A 82 -0.36 3.35 0.89
C GLY A 82 0.84 3.68 0.00
N TRP A 83 1.53 4.77 0.33
CA TRP A 83 2.78 5.17 -0.32
C TRP A 83 3.60 6.06 0.61
N HIS A 84 4.89 6.19 0.31
CA HIS A 84 5.74 7.15 1.01
C HIS A 84 5.78 8.47 0.23
N SER A 85 5.28 9.56 0.81
CA SER A 85 5.09 10.84 0.12
C SER A 85 6.39 11.45 -0.44
N THR A 86 7.53 11.26 0.25
CA THR A 86 8.85 11.72 -0.24
C THR A 86 9.53 10.77 -1.23
N TRP A 87 9.30 9.46 -1.13
CA TRP A 87 10.11 8.43 -1.81
C TRP A 87 9.41 7.78 -2.99
N LEU A 88 8.13 8.06 -3.18
CA LEU A 88 7.36 7.61 -4.34
C LEU A 88 8.10 7.95 -5.65
N LEU A 89 8.17 6.97 -6.56
CA LEU A 89 8.91 6.96 -7.81
C LEU A 89 10.45 7.06 -7.68
N ASN A 90 11.04 7.13 -6.49
CA ASN A 90 12.49 7.27 -6.31
C ASN A 90 13.20 5.90 -6.29
N PRO A 91 13.90 5.51 -7.37
CA PRO A 91 14.52 4.20 -7.50
C PRO A 91 15.74 4.00 -6.58
N ALA A 92 16.24 5.07 -5.94
CA ALA A 92 17.33 4.97 -4.97
C ALA A 92 16.86 4.50 -3.58
N THR A 93 15.55 4.32 -3.40
CA THR A 93 14.95 3.93 -2.12
C THR A 93 14.37 2.51 -2.20
N SER A 94 14.09 1.92 -1.03
CA SER A 94 13.43 0.61 -0.94
C SER A 94 11.90 0.68 -1.11
N THR A 95 11.33 1.87 -1.25
CA THR A 95 9.86 2.13 -1.25
C THR A 95 9.41 3.02 -2.44
N PRO A 96 9.86 2.74 -3.68
CA PRO A 96 9.55 3.60 -4.82
C PRO A 96 8.10 3.53 -5.30
N TRP A 97 7.30 2.58 -4.82
CA TRP A 97 5.98 2.29 -5.39
C TRP A 97 4.88 2.36 -4.33
N PRO A 98 3.62 2.65 -4.74
CA PRO A 98 2.47 2.41 -3.88
C PRO A 98 2.36 0.93 -3.52
N TYR A 99 1.68 0.63 -2.43
CA TYR A 99 1.45 -0.73 -1.97
C TYR A 99 0.02 -0.92 -1.51
N VAL A 100 -0.49 -2.15 -1.61
CA VAL A 100 -1.75 -2.55 -0.99
C VAL A 100 -1.47 -3.47 0.17
N ALA A 101 -2.15 -3.24 1.29
CA ALA A 101 -1.93 -3.98 2.52
C ALA A 101 -3.22 -4.22 3.29
N VAL A 102 -3.27 -5.34 4.02
CA VAL A 102 -4.03 -5.36 5.27
C VAL A 102 -3.20 -4.61 6.30
N HIS A 103 -3.81 -3.76 7.09
CA HIS A 103 -3.14 -2.92 8.06
C HIS A 103 -3.75 -3.12 9.45
N VAL A 104 -2.88 -3.26 10.46
CA VAL A 104 -3.23 -3.23 11.88
C VAL A 104 -2.89 -1.84 12.38
N GLY A 105 -3.90 -1.06 12.76
CA GLY A 105 -3.73 0.32 13.18
C GLY A 105 -3.25 0.48 14.64
N PRO A 106 -2.91 1.71 15.03
CA PRO A 106 -2.30 2.02 16.31
C PRO A 106 -3.25 1.78 17.50
N GLU A 107 -4.56 1.80 17.28
CA GLU A 107 -5.58 1.57 18.32
C GLU A 107 -5.78 0.08 18.63
N ALA A 108 -5.08 -0.80 17.92
CA ALA A 108 -5.06 -2.22 18.16
C ALA A 108 -4.49 -2.53 19.56
N THR A 109 -5.25 -3.27 20.37
CA THR A 109 -4.90 -3.53 21.78
C THR A 109 -3.76 -4.55 21.98
N ALA A 110 -3.43 -5.33 20.94
CA ALA A 110 -2.35 -6.31 20.95
C ALA A 110 -1.77 -6.49 19.52
N PRO A 111 -1.14 -5.44 18.95
CA PRO A 111 -0.86 -5.33 17.52
C PRO A 111 -0.03 -6.49 16.99
N VAL A 112 1.01 -6.92 17.70
CA VAL A 112 1.86 -8.06 17.26
C VAL A 112 1.08 -9.38 17.18
N ALA A 113 0.21 -9.66 18.15
CA ALA A 113 -0.60 -10.87 18.16
C ALA A 113 -1.67 -10.82 17.06
N GLN A 114 -2.29 -9.66 16.89
CA GLN A 114 -3.29 -9.37 15.85
C GLN A 114 -2.70 -9.48 14.45
N THR A 115 -1.50 -8.94 14.24
CA THR A 115 -0.77 -9.06 12.97
C THR A 115 -0.50 -10.52 12.63
N ARG A 116 -0.10 -11.33 13.61
CA ARG A 116 0.10 -12.77 13.38
C ARG A 116 -1.20 -13.47 13.00
N VAL A 117 -2.27 -13.26 13.75
CA VAL A 117 -3.58 -13.90 13.49
C VAL A 117 -4.14 -13.49 12.12
N ALA A 118 -4.13 -12.19 11.82
CA ALA A 118 -4.59 -11.68 10.53
C ALA A 118 -3.76 -12.25 9.37
N ARG A 119 -2.43 -12.37 9.56
CA ARG A 119 -1.53 -12.97 8.56
C ARG A 119 -1.88 -14.43 8.35
N ASP A 120 -1.94 -15.23 9.41
CA ASP A 120 -2.18 -16.66 9.31
C ASP A 120 -3.51 -16.94 8.58
N ARG A 121 -4.52 -16.09 8.78
CA ARG A 121 -5.79 -16.16 8.05
C ARG A 121 -5.68 -15.74 6.58
N CYS A 122 -4.98 -14.66 6.29
CA CYS A 122 -5.02 -14.02 4.97
C CYS A 122 -3.92 -14.48 4.01
N LEU A 123 -2.82 -15.06 4.50
CA LEU A 123 -1.57 -15.23 3.76
C LEU A 123 -1.72 -16.02 2.45
N GLN A 124 -2.48 -17.12 2.47
CA GLN A 124 -2.67 -17.95 1.28
C GLN A 124 -3.40 -17.17 0.18
N THR A 125 -4.52 -16.53 0.53
CA THR A 125 -5.31 -15.74 -0.41
C THR A 125 -4.53 -14.52 -0.89
N ALA A 126 -3.86 -13.80 0.02
CA ALA A 126 -3.03 -12.65 -0.31
C ALA A 126 -1.93 -13.00 -1.33
N ARG A 127 -1.25 -14.14 -1.17
CA ARG A 127 -0.27 -14.63 -2.14
C ARG A 127 -0.87 -14.94 -3.50
N SER A 128 -2.07 -15.52 -3.54
CA SER A 128 -2.76 -15.86 -4.80
C SER A 128 -3.12 -14.63 -5.64
N ILE A 129 -3.26 -13.46 -5.00
CA ILE A 129 -3.55 -12.17 -5.65
C ILE A 129 -2.32 -11.27 -5.78
N GLY A 130 -1.11 -11.79 -5.52
CA GLY A 130 0.15 -11.06 -5.73
C GLY A 130 0.65 -10.22 -4.55
N LEU A 131 0.01 -10.26 -3.38
CA LEU A 131 0.51 -9.61 -2.16
C LEU A 131 1.54 -10.52 -1.46
N THR A 132 2.78 -10.48 -1.95
CA THR A 132 3.82 -11.44 -1.58
C THR A 132 4.96 -10.88 -0.74
N ALA A 133 4.88 -9.62 -0.31
CA ALA A 133 5.96 -9.00 0.44
C ALA A 133 6.18 -9.68 1.81
N PRO A 134 7.41 -9.63 2.37
CA PRO A 134 7.69 -10.16 3.70
C PRO A 134 6.83 -9.49 4.78
N ARG A 135 6.49 -10.22 5.84
CA ARG A 135 5.68 -9.68 6.95
C ARG A 135 6.37 -8.49 7.60
N GLU A 136 5.60 -7.44 7.87
CA GLU A 136 5.99 -6.34 8.76
C GLU A 136 5.04 -6.25 9.96
N ASP A 137 5.42 -5.51 11.00
CA ASP A 137 4.73 -5.55 12.30
C ASP A 137 3.30 -5.02 12.27
N TYR A 138 2.98 -4.11 11.34
CA TYR A 138 1.63 -3.56 11.15
C TYR A 138 0.99 -3.96 9.82
N PHE A 139 1.70 -4.76 9.01
CA PHE A 139 1.23 -5.21 7.70
C PHE A 139 1.27 -6.75 7.64
N PRO A 140 0.17 -7.42 8.07
CA PRO A 140 0.08 -8.88 8.07
C PRO A 140 0.36 -9.49 6.71
N VAL A 141 -0.19 -8.86 5.66
CA VAL A 141 -0.01 -9.20 4.25
C VAL A 141 -0.02 -7.91 3.43
N TRP A 142 0.91 -7.78 2.48
CA TRP A 142 1.02 -6.60 1.63
C TRP A 142 1.86 -6.86 0.37
N GLY A 143 1.86 -5.91 -0.56
CA GLY A 143 2.71 -5.94 -1.75
C GLY A 143 2.73 -4.61 -2.50
N TYR A 144 3.87 -4.30 -3.13
CA TYR A 144 4.01 -3.14 -4.00
C TYR A 144 3.23 -3.31 -5.31
N ILE A 145 2.77 -2.20 -5.85
CA ILE A 145 2.13 -2.10 -7.17
C ILE A 145 3.15 -1.47 -8.11
N THR A 146 3.82 -2.29 -8.92
CA THR A 146 4.66 -1.80 -10.01
C THR A 146 3.83 -1.58 -11.27
N PRO A 147 4.10 -0.55 -12.07
CA PRO A 147 3.44 -0.38 -13.36
C PRO A 147 3.54 -1.64 -14.21
N ALA A 148 2.43 -2.08 -14.80
CA ALA A 148 2.45 -3.16 -15.79
C ALA A 148 3.21 -2.72 -17.06
N PRO A 149 3.73 -3.66 -17.88
CA PRO A 149 4.55 -3.31 -19.05
C PRO A 149 3.86 -2.40 -20.08
N ASP A 150 2.53 -2.41 -20.13
CA ASP A 150 1.68 -1.65 -21.03
C ASP A 150 1.16 -0.33 -20.44
N VAL A 151 1.46 -0.04 -19.17
CA VAL A 151 1.07 1.21 -18.51
C VAL A 151 2.09 2.30 -18.84
N SER A 152 1.67 3.26 -19.65
CA SER A 152 2.49 4.40 -20.07
C SER A 152 1.99 5.75 -19.53
N GLU A 153 0.71 5.82 -19.12
CA GLU A 153 0.08 7.05 -18.64
C GLU A 153 -0.18 7.00 -17.13
N MET A 154 -0.11 8.17 -16.48
CA MET A 154 -0.37 8.29 -15.04
C MET A 154 -1.78 7.80 -14.66
N THR A 155 -2.79 8.13 -15.46
CA THR A 155 -4.18 7.72 -15.21
C THR A 155 -4.35 6.20 -15.26
N GLN A 156 -3.68 5.53 -16.21
CA GLN A 156 -3.65 4.07 -16.28
C GLN A 156 -3.01 3.46 -15.03
N PHE A 157 -1.93 4.06 -14.52
CA PHE A 157 -1.28 3.57 -13.31
C PHE A 157 -2.15 3.77 -12.06
N VAL A 158 -2.85 4.89 -11.95
CA VAL A 158 -3.82 5.14 -10.88
C VAL A 158 -4.97 4.13 -10.93
N ASP A 159 -5.50 3.84 -12.13
CA ASP A 159 -6.53 2.83 -12.32
C ASP A 159 -6.02 1.40 -12.03
N GLN A 160 -4.76 1.11 -12.33
CA GLN A 160 -4.12 -0.13 -11.91
C GLN A 160 -4.06 -0.24 -10.38
N CYS A 161 -3.64 0.82 -9.68
CA CYS A 161 -3.59 0.84 -8.21
C CYS A 161 -4.97 0.59 -7.60
N PHE A 162 -5.99 1.26 -8.13
CA PHE A 162 -7.39 1.05 -7.78
C PHE A 162 -7.83 -0.40 -8.03
N GLY A 163 -7.52 -0.99 -9.18
CA GLY A 163 -7.86 -2.37 -9.52
C GLY A 163 -7.19 -3.42 -8.62
N VAL A 164 -5.93 -3.19 -8.23
CA VAL A 164 -5.24 -4.05 -7.26
C VAL A 164 -5.90 -3.94 -5.88
N PHE A 165 -6.22 -2.72 -5.43
CA PHE A 165 -6.94 -2.52 -4.17
C PHE A 165 -8.30 -3.24 -4.19
N GLN A 166 -9.10 -3.09 -5.25
CA GLN A 166 -10.39 -3.75 -5.38
C GLN A 166 -10.28 -5.28 -5.34
N THR A 167 -9.22 -5.82 -5.94
CA THR A 167 -8.93 -7.25 -5.90
C THR A 167 -8.59 -7.70 -4.48
N ALA A 168 -7.78 -6.93 -3.76
CA ALA A 168 -7.49 -7.19 -2.34
C ALA A 168 -8.76 -7.09 -1.49
N TRP A 169 -9.58 -6.05 -1.65
CA TRP A 169 -10.84 -5.88 -0.94
C TRP A 169 -11.73 -7.11 -1.11
N ARG A 170 -12.12 -7.43 -2.35
CA ARG A 170 -13.00 -8.57 -2.68
C ARG A 170 -12.49 -9.91 -2.15
N SER A 171 -11.17 -10.10 -2.12
CA SER A 171 -10.56 -11.38 -1.74
C SER A 171 -10.34 -11.53 -0.24
N LEU A 172 -10.17 -10.42 0.50
CA LEU A 172 -9.69 -10.45 1.89
C LEU A 172 -10.73 -9.96 2.91
N HIS A 173 -11.72 -9.14 2.52
CA HIS A 173 -12.59 -8.49 3.51
C HIS A 173 -13.39 -9.51 4.34
N THR A 174 -13.87 -10.62 3.75
CA THR A 174 -14.60 -11.66 4.50
C THR A 174 -13.70 -12.47 5.43
N LEU A 175 -12.44 -12.67 5.03
CA LEU A 175 -11.44 -13.31 5.89
C LEU A 175 -11.12 -12.44 7.11
N ILE A 176 -11.08 -11.13 6.92
CA ILE A 176 -10.92 -10.16 8.01
C ILE A 176 -12.18 -10.13 8.89
N ASP A 177 -13.38 -10.23 8.32
CA ASP A 177 -14.63 -10.35 9.10
C ASP A 177 -14.55 -11.52 10.10
N ASP A 178 -14.02 -12.67 9.67
CA ASP A 178 -13.85 -13.83 10.55
C ASP A 178 -12.82 -13.59 11.66
N VAL A 179 -11.74 -12.86 11.37
CA VAL A 179 -10.68 -12.52 12.33
C VAL A 179 -11.19 -11.54 13.38
N ALA A 180 -11.88 -10.48 12.95
CA ALA A 180 -12.38 -9.42 13.82
C ALA A 180 -13.44 -9.92 14.82
N ARG A 181 -14.13 -11.04 14.53
CA ARG A 181 -15.06 -11.70 15.47
C ARG A 181 -14.37 -12.47 16.58
N GLN A 182 -13.07 -12.78 16.45
CA GLN A 182 -12.34 -13.54 17.45
C GLN A 182 -11.78 -12.57 18.51
N PRO A 183 -12.06 -12.81 19.81
CA PRO A 183 -11.42 -12.04 20.87
C PRO A 183 -9.91 -12.32 20.86
N VAL A 184 -9.11 -11.26 20.89
CA VAL A 184 -7.66 -11.39 20.95
C VAL A 184 -7.27 -11.74 22.38
N SER A 185 -7.04 -13.02 22.62
CA SER A 185 -6.47 -13.48 23.88
C SER A 185 -5.09 -12.85 24.06
N ARG A 186 -4.95 -11.94 25.03
CA ARG A 186 -3.64 -11.50 25.53
C ARG A 186 -2.91 -12.74 26.03
N GLY A 187 -2.00 -13.29 25.22
CA GLY A 187 -1.12 -14.35 25.69
C GLY A 187 -0.43 -13.86 26.96
N ARG A 188 -0.61 -14.59 28.07
CA ARG A 188 0.17 -14.34 29.29
C ARG A 188 1.64 -14.42 28.91
N ARG A 189 2.37 -13.32 29.11
CA ARG A 189 3.83 -13.34 29.17
C ARG A 189 4.26 -14.06 30.44
#